data_AF-A0A6F8XWL3-F1
#
_entry.id   AF-A0A6F8XWL3-F1
#
_cell.length_a   1.000
_cell.length_b   1.000
_cell.length_c   1.000
_cell.angle_alpha   90.00
_cell.angle_beta   90.00
_cell.angle_gamma   90.00
#
_symmetry.space_group_name_H-M   'P 1'
#
loop_
_entity.id
_entity.type
_entity.pdbx_description
1 polymer ?
#
loop_
_entity_poly.entity_id
_entity_poly.type
_entity_poly.pdbx_seq_one_letter_code
_entity_poly.pdbx_strand_id
1 'polypeptide(L)'
;MTVVDGRTGTQTTLDQSLPEVPDTAEASDRFGSSIAVVDVNRDGCADLAIGTPYEDLTAPDAGQVDILYGTPAGLGKGRRRRPSSRV
;
A
#
# COMPACT_ATOMS: atom_id res chain seq x y z
N MET A 1 -10.08 2.80 -4.67
CA MET A 1 -9.29 3.85 -5.37
C MET A 1 -8.77 3.32 -6.69
N THR A 2 -8.51 4.17 -7.69
CA THR A 2 -7.87 3.74 -8.95
C THR A 2 -6.53 4.44 -9.12
N VAL A 3 -5.50 3.68 -9.46
CA VAL A 3 -4.15 4.16 -9.80
C VAL A 3 -3.85 3.87 -11.26
N VAL A 4 -3.17 4.80 -11.93
CA VAL A 4 -2.71 4.64 -13.31
C VAL A 4 -1.19 4.70 -13.32
N ASP A 5 -0.56 3.69 -13.92
CA ASP A 5 0.87 3.73 -14.21
C ASP A 5 1.14 4.74 -15.33
N GLY A 6 1.88 5.79 -15.02
CA GLY A 6 2.24 6.83 -15.99
C GLY A 6 3.13 6.36 -17.13
N ARG A 7 3.82 5.21 -17.02
CA ARG A 7 4.64 4.65 -18.11
C ARG A 7 3.82 3.81 -19.09
N THR A 8 2.89 3.01 -18.59
CA THR A 8 2.18 2.01 -19.40
C THR A 8 0.71 2.37 -19.65
N GLY A 9 0.16 3.34 -18.90
CA GLY A 9 -1.28 3.62 -18.89
C GLY A 9 -2.10 2.53 -18.20
N THR A 10 -1.44 1.51 -17.63
CA THR A 10 -2.13 0.41 -16.96
C THR A 10 -2.88 0.93 -15.75
N GLN A 11 -4.17 0.59 -15.66
CA GLN A 11 -5.04 1.00 -14.58
C GLN A 11 -5.22 -0.15 -13.59
N THR A 12 -5.06 0.13 -12.31
CA THR A 12 -5.25 -0.83 -11.23
C THR A 12 -6.19 -0.23 -10.20
N THR A 13 -7.26 -0.96 -9.89
CA THR A 13 -8.15 -0.63 -8.77
C THR A 13 -7.57 -1.24 -7.51
N LEU A 14 -7.44 -0.42 -6.48
CA LEU A 14 -6.93 -0.78 -5.16
C LEU A 14 -8.05 -0.58 -4.14
N ASP A 15 -8.22 -1.55 -3.26
CA ASP A 15 -9.11 -1.51 -2.10
C ASP A 15 -8.54 -2.44 -1.01
N GLN A 16 -9.13 -2.42 0.19
CA GLN A 16 -8.68 -3.21 1.34
C GLN A 16 -8.74 -4.74 1.11
N SER A 17 -9.38 -5.23 0.03
CA SER A 17 -9.36 -6.68 -0.29
C SER A 17 -8.03 -7.17 -0.88
N LEU A 18 -7.05 -6.28 -1.09
CA LEU A 18 -5.73 -6.69 -1.54
C LEU A 18 -5.05 -7.56 -0.47
N PRO A 19 -4.40 -8.69 -0.83
CA PRO A 19 -3.78 -9.62 0.13
C PRO A 19 -2.71 -9.01 1.04
N GLU A 20 -2.27 -7.82 0.68
CA GLU A 20 -1.20 -7.03 1.28
C GLU A 20 -1.72 -5.91 2.20
N VAL A 21 -3.04 -5.68 2.21
CA VAL A 21 -3.75 -4.88 3.21
C VAL A 21 -4.29 -5.85 4.26
N PRO A 22 -3.85 -5.77 5.53
CA PRO A 22 -4.35 -6.63 6.60
C PRO A 22 -5.81 -6.31 6.91
N ASP A 23 -6.55 -7.34 7.31
CA ASP A 23 -7.98 -7.29 7.73
C ASP A 23 -9.01 -7.24 6.58
N THR A 24 -10.28 -7.21 6.97
CA THR A 24 -11.44 -7.26 6.09
C THR A 24 -11.85 -5.83 5.74
N ALA A 25 -12.13 -5.54 4.47
CA ALA A 25 -12.58 -4.20 4.08
C ALA A 25 -13.89 -3.82 4.79
N GLU A 26 -13.88 -2.79 5.64
CA GLU A 26 -15.07 -2.31 6.32
C GLU A 26 -15.56 -0.97 5.73
N ALA A 27 -16.89 -0.79 5.74
CA ALA A 27 -17.49 0.42 5.22
C ALA A 27 -17.30 1.56 6.22
N SER A 28 -16.53 2.58 5.83
CA SER A 28 -16.26 3.87 6.50
C SER A 28 -14.82 4.06 6.99
N ASP A 29 -13.94 3.09 6.77
CA ASP A 29 -12.53 3.17 7.20
C ASP A 29 -11.72 4.23 6.42
N ARG A 30 -12.28 4.59 5.25
CA ARG A 30 -11.75 5.57 4.28
C ARG A 30 -10.35 5.23 3.78
N PHE A 31 -10.15 3.99 3.33
CA PHE A 31 -8.97 3.59 2.58
C PHE A 31 -8.67 4.58 1.44
N GLY A 32 -7.43 5.05 1.36
CA GLY A 32 -7.03 6.05 0.38
C GLY A 32 -7.41 7.49 0.74
N SER A 33 -7.73 7.77 2.00
CA SER A 33 -7.96 9.15 2.49
C SER A 33 -6.72 10.04 2.33
N SER A 34 -5.53 9.45 2.37
CA SER A 34 -4.24 10.10 2.19
C SER A 34 -3.29 9.18 1.45
N ILE A 35 -2.42 9.78 0.63
CA ILE A 35 -1.53 9.05 -0.29
C ILE A 35 -0.16 9.73 -0.31
N ALA A 36 0.91 8.94 -0.33
CA ALA A 36 2.26 9.40 -0.63
C ALA A 36 2.98 8.44 -1.58
N VAL A 37 3.82 8.98 -2.46
CA VAL A 37 4.66 8.21 -3.39
C VAL A 37 6.11 8.35 -2.97
N VAL A 38 6.78 7.24 -2.69
CA VAL A 38 8.16 7.20 -2.18
C VAL A 38 8.79 5.84 -2.44
N ASP A 39 10.08 5.78 -2.74
CA ASP A 39 10.84 4.51 -2.78
C ASP A 39 11.31 4.16 -1.36
N VAL A 40 10.47 3.44 -0.61
CA VAL A 40 10.68 3.14 0.82
C VAL A 40 11.76 2.07 0.98
N ASN A 41 11.76 1.06 0.10
CA ASN A 41 12.66 -0.07 0.20
C ASN A 41 14.01 0.15 -0.52
N ARG A 42 14.15 1.25 -1.29
CA ARG A 42 15.32 1.65 -2.08
C ARG A 42 15.65 0.66 -3.19
N ASP A 43 14.63 0.16 -3.88
CA ASP A 43 14.80 -0.75 -5.02
C ASP A 43 14.80 -0.03 -6.38
N GLY A 44 14.64 1.30 -6.39
CA GLY A 44 14.60 2.12 -7.59
C GLY A 44 13.22 2.21 -8.24
N CYS A 45 12.19 1.61 -7.64
CA CYS A 45 10.80 1.76 -8.03
C CYS A 45 10.04 2.65 -7.03
N ALA A 46 9.01 3.34 -7.52
CA ALA A 46 8.14 4.11 -6.65
C ALA A 46 7.18 3.17 -5.91
N ASP A 47 7.12 3.27 -4.59
CA ASP A 47 6.12 2.61 -3.75
C ASP A 47 4.96 3.58 -3.46
N LEU A 48 3.81 3.02 -3.05
CA LEU A 48 2.63 3.78 -2.69
C LEU A 48 2.29 3.55 -1.21
N ALA A 49 2.31 4.61 -0.41
CA ALA A 49 1.79 4.60 0.95
C ALA A 49 0.33 5.08 0.95
N ILE A 50 -0.56 4.33 1.60
CA ILE A 50 -2.00 4.56 1.62
C ILE A 50 -2.49 4.62 3.05
N GLY A 51 -3.16 5.71 3.44
CA GLY A 51 -3.69 5.89 4.78
C GLY A 51 -5.18 5.57 4.91
N THR A 52 -5.52 4.83 5.96
CA THR A 52 -6.87 4.40 6.34
C THR A 52 -7.13 4.85 7.79
N PRO A 53 -7.63 6.07 8.02
CA PRO A 53 -7.59 6.73 9.33
C PRO A 53 -8.58 6.15 10.34
N TYR A 54 -9.61 5.43 9.86
CA TYR A 54 -10.64 4.84 10.70
C TYR A 54 -10.55 3.31 10.73
N GLU A 55 -9.38 2.76 10.42
CA GLU A 55 -9.15 1.31 10.56
C GLU A 55 -9.20 0.91 12.03
N ASP A 56 -10.03 -0.09 12.33
CA ASP A 56 -10.11 -0.71 13.65
C ASP A 56 -9.00 -1.75 13.82
N LEU A 57 -8.14 -1.58 14.83
CA LEU A 57 -7.07 -2.53 15.15
C LEU A 57 -7.19 -3.01 16.60
N THR A 58 -6.17 -2.80 17.42
CA THR A 58 -6.25 -3.07 18.88
C THR A 58 -7.08 -2.03 19.65
N ALA A 59 -7.43 -0.92 18.99
CA ALA A 59 -8.34 0.11 19.47
C ALA A 59 -9.23 0.58 18.29
N PRO A 60 -10.45 1.08 18.58
CA PRO A 60 -11.30 1.68 17.55
C PRO A 60 -10.66 2.89 16.88
N ASP A 61 -10.85 3.04 15.57
CA ASP A 61 -10.32 4.12 14.73
C ASP A 61 -8.81 4.36 14.96
N ALA A 62 -8.04 3.31 15.22
CA ALA A 62 -6.60 3.42 15.47
C ALA A 62 -5.85 3.94 14.24
N GLY A 63 -6.39 3.63 13.06
CA GLY A 63 -5.84 3.99 11.77
C GLY A 63 -4.68 3.07 11.34
N GLN A 64 -4.50 2.98 10.03
CA GLN A 64 -3.50 2.12 9.40
C GLN A 64 -2.84 2.84 8.22
N VAL A 65 -1.59 2.45 7.92
CA VAL A 65 -0.90 2.82 6.69
C VAL A 65 -0.36 1.57 6.02
N ASP A 66 -0.81 1.33 4.80
CA ASP A 66 -0.34 0.23 3.95
C ASP A 66 0.69 0.72 2.94
N ILE A 67 1.66 -0.14 2.62
CA ILE A 67 2.68 0.13 1.60
C ILE A 67 2.56 -0.91 0.49
N LEU A 68 2.21 -0.44 -0.72
CA LEU A 68 2.28 -1.24 -1.93
C LEU A 68 3.61 -1.01 -2.63
N TYR A 69 4.45 -2.04 -2.64
CA TYR A 69 5.78 -1.95 -3.23
C TYR A 69 5.73 -1.99 -4.76
N GLY A 70 6.44 -1.06 -5.38
CA GLY A 70 6.60 -0.98 -6.82
C GLY A 70 7.56 -2.04 -7.37
N THR A 71 7.43 -2.30 -8.66
CA THR A 71 8.42 -3.03 -9.48
C THR A 71 8.41 -2.47 -10.90
N PRO A 72 9.36 -2.84 -11.76
CA PRO A 72 9.26 -2.55 -13.19
C PRO A 72 8.00 -3.13 -13.86
N ALA A 73 7.37 -4.14 -13.26
CA ALA A 73 6.13 -4.74 -13.73
C ALA A 73 4.86 -4.07 -13.16
N GLY A 74 5.00 -3.05 -12.32
CA GLY A 74 3.90 -2.31 -11.70
C GLY A 74 3.86 -2.38 -10.17
N LEU A 75 2.86 -1.72 -9.59
CA LEU A 75 2.59 -1.63 -8.15
C LEU A 75 2.01 -2.95 -7.59
N GLY A 76 2.26 -3.25 -6.32
CA GLY A 76 1.73 -4.45 -5.62
C GLY A 76 2.44 -5.77 -6.00
N LYS A 77 3.67 -5.67 -6.53
CA LYS A 77 4.50 -6.84 -6.91
C LYS A 77 5.87 -6.84 -6.24
N GLY A 78 6.20 -5.77 -5.53
CA GLY A 78 7.48 -5.62 -4.84
C GLY A 78 7.48 -6.34 -3.50
N ARG A 79 8.62 -6.31 -2.80
CA ARG A 79 8.76 -6.92 -1.48
C ARG A 79 9.25 -5.90 -0.47
N ARG A 80 8.72 -5.99 0.75
CA ARG A 80 9.34 -5.37 1.92
C ARG A 80 10.76 -5.89 2.05
N ARG A 81 11.75 -5.00 2.08
CA ARG A 81 13.13 -5.38 2.44
C ARG A 81 13.11 -5.90 3.88
N ARG A 82 13.37 -7.19 4.07
CA ARG A 82 13.69 -7.73 5.39
C ARG A 82 15.10 -7.27 5.77
N PRO A 83 15.35 -6.83 7.01
CA PRO A 83 16.71 -6.63 7.48
C PRO A 83 17.48 -7.94 7.24
N SER A 84 18.68 -7.89 6.64
CA SER A 84 19.49 -9.10 6.56
C SER A 84 19.79 -9.52 8.00
N SER A 85 19.38 -10.73 8.38
CA SER A 85 19.90 -11.37 9.58
C SER A 85 21.40 -11.58 9.37
N ARG A 86 22.21 -10.60 9.77
CA ARG A 86 23.64 -10.83 9.99
C ARG A 86 23.73 -11.64 11.28
N VAL A 87 24.03 -12.92 11.14
CA VAL A 87 24.69 -13.74 12.17
C VAL A 87 26.18 -13.65 11.92
#